data_AF-A0A7Z9GBU6-F1
#
_entry.id   AF-A0A7Z9GBU6-F1
#
_cell.length_a   1.000
_cell.length_b   1.000
_cell.length_c   1.000
_cell.angle_alpha   90.00
_cell.angle_beta   90.00
_cell.angle_gamma   90.00
#
_symmetry.space_group_name_H-M   'P 1'
#
loop_
_entity.id
_entity.type
_entity.pdbx_description
1 polymer ?
#
loop_
_entity_poly.entity_id
_entity_poly.type
_entity_poly.pdbx_seq_one_letter_code
_entity_poly.pdbx_strand_id
1 'polypeptide(L)'
;MLYHREIAPSSAADALAVEQALSFCQSLAKKSPLPMFLRVQFQLALNNPWDLLQSSTHAWSAWYDGHSQECGLALGSSHELKLDSDTPYKIARIKSSGLREHSISLSPENSVIALPLSMGGFSFEASHSSMSGPWSAWSRNRIFVPEFMIWRKESLNSTVAVLNFLVSDKGAPSVQQVMSAVEQRRTQCSA
;
A
#
# COMPACT_ATOMS: atom_id res chain seq x y z
N MET A 1 0.31 -15.36 -9.45
CA MET A 1 -0.99 -16.03 -9.26
C MET A 1 -1.91 -15.02 -8.58
N LEU A 2 -2.99 -14.61 -9.25
CA LEU A 2 -3.93 -13.62 -8.73
C LEU A 2 -5.14 -14.37 -8.17
N TYR A 3 -5.47 -14.13 -6.90
CA TYR A 3 -6.68 -14.65 -6.27
C TYR A 3 -7.77 -13.58 -6.36
N HIS A 4 -8.90 -13.93 -6.97
CA HIS A 4 -10.00 -13.03 -7.30
C HIS A 4 -11.18 -13.23 -6.32
N ARG A 5 -11.19 -12.50 -5.20
CA ARG A 5 -12.33 -12.41 -4.27
C ARG A 5 -12.15 -11.23 -3.32
N GLU A 6 -13.26 -10.58 -2.95
CA GLU A 6 -13.27 -9.60 -1.87
C GLU A 6 -12.99 -10.30 -0.54
N ILE A 7 -11.99 -9.84 0.21
CA ILE A 7 -11.71 -10.38 1.54
C ILE A 7 -12.76 -9.87 2.52
N ALA A 8 -13.60 -10.79 3.01
CA ALA A 8 -14.49 -10.57 4.15
C ALA A 8 -13.83 -11.11 5.43
N PRO A 9 -13.55 -10.27 6.45
CA PRO A 9 -12.80 -10.68 7.65
C PRO A 9 -13.38 -11.84 8.46
N SER A 10 -14.68 -12.12 8.32
CA SER A 10 -15.39 -13.22 8.99
C SER A 10 -15.52 -14.50 8.15
N SER A 11 -15.01 -14.50 6.93
CA SER A 11 -15.13 -15.62 5.98
C SER A 11 -14.01 -16.63 6.17
N ALA A 12 -14.38 -17.88 6.50
CA ALA A 12 -13.43 -18.99 6.60
C ALA A 12 -12.66 -19.23 5.28
N ALA A 13 -13.31 -18.99 4.14
CA ALA A 13 -12.67 -19.11 2.83
C ALA A 13 -11.61 -18.02 2.61
N ASP A 14 -11.84 -16.81 3.10
CA ASP A 14 -10.88 -15.70 2.97
C ASP A 14 -9.73 -15.86 3.95
N ALA A 15 -9.99 -16.38 5.15
CA ALA A 15 -8.95 -16.77 6.10
C ALA A 15 -8.00 -17.83 5.51
N LEU A 16 -8.56 -18.84 4.83
CA LEU A 16 -7.78 -19.85 4.12
C LEU A 16 -6.98 -19.25 2.95
N ALA A 17 -7.57 -18.32 2.18
CA ALA A 17 -6.86 -17.65 1.09
C ALA A 17 -5.68 -16.81 1.61
N VAL A 18 -5.88 -16.10 2.73
CA VAL A 18 -4.81 -15.37 3.43
C VAL A 18 -3.73 -16.33 3.92
N GLU A 19 -4.08 -17.45 4.52
CA GLU A 19 -3.13 -18.47 4.98
C GLU A 19 -2.27 -19.01 3.82
N GLN A 20 -2.90 -19.38 2.71
CA GLN A 20 -2.20 -19.86 1.51
C GLN A 20 -1.27 -18.80 0.94
N ALA A 21 -1.73 -17.55 0.85
CA ALA A 21 -0.92 -16.45 0.34
C ALA A 21 0.28 -16.13 1.25
N LEU A 22 0.08 -16.12 2.58
CA LEU A 22 1.15 -15.93 3.56
C LEU A 22 2.20 -17.04 3.46
N SER A 23 1.77 -18.30 3.41
CA SER A 23 2.67 -19.45 3.26
C SER A 23 3.50 -19.36 1.97
N PHE A 24 2.85 -19.00 0.86
CA PHE A 24 3.54 -18.82 -0.41
C PHE A 24 4.50 -17.62 -0.39
N CYS A 25 4.08 -16.45 0.10
CA CYS A 25 4.96 -15.28 0.32
C CYS A 25 6.19 -15.65 1.15
N GLN A 26 6.01 -16.39 2.25
CA GLN A 26 7.10 -16.76 3.15
C GLN A 26 8.08 -17.75 2.48
N SER A 27 7.57 -18.66 1.64
CA SER A 27 8.42 -19.56 0.84
C SER A 27 9.30 -18.80 -0.16
N LEU A 28 8.75 -17.74 -0.78
CA LEU A 28 9.48 -16.88 -1.70
C LEU A 28 10.47 -15.95 -0.96
N ALA A 29 10.07 -15.42 0.19
CA ALA A 29 10.90 -14.54 1.00
C ALA A 29 12.24 -15.19 1.38
N LYS A 30 12.24 -16.49 1.69
CA LYS A 30 13.46 -17.26 1.98
C LYS A 30 14.45 -17.34 0.82
N LYS A 31 14.00 -17.10 -0.41
CA LYS A 31 14.80 -17.22 -1.64
C LYS A 31 15.06 -15.87 -2.30
N SER A 32 14.49 -14.81 -1.75
CA SER A 32 14.46 -13.48 -2.35
C SER A 32 15.46 -12.55 -1.65
N PRO A 33 16.28 -11.79 -2.40
CA PRO A 33 17.08 -10.71 -1.83
C PRO A 33 16.23 -9.46 -1.50
N LEU A 34 14.98 -9.41 -1.98
CA LEU A 34 14.03 -8.33 -1.76
C LEU A 34 12.92 -8.73 -0.78
N PRO A 35 12.36 -7.77 -0.01
CA PRO A 35 11.22 -8.03 0.85
C PRO A 35 10.00 -8.49 0.04
N MET A 36 9.25 -9.45 0.59
CA MET A 36 7.98 -9.91 0.02
C MET A 36 6.82 -9.17 0.67
N PHE A 37 5.77 -8.88 -0.09
CA PHE A 37 4.58 -8.22 0.43
C PHE A 37 3.32 -9.03 0.14
N LEU A 38 2.48 -9.18 1.14
CA LEU A 38 1.08 -9.54 0.95
C LEU A 38 0.25 -8.25 0.88
N ARG A 39 -0.49 -8.07 -0.20
CA ARG A 39 -1.41 -6.95 -0.41
C ARG A 39 -2.83 -7.48 -0.27
N VAL A 40 -3.57 -6.95 0.69
CA VAL A 40 -4.99 -7.28 0.88
C VAL A 40 -5.82 -6.09 0.45
N GLN A 41 -6.66 -6.29 -0.56
CA GLN A 41 -7.52 -5.25 -1.09
C GLN A 41 -8.98 -5.50 -0.69
N PHE A 42 -9.69 -4.42 -0.41
CA PHE A 42 -11.09 -4.43 -0.04
C PHE A 42 -11.77 -3.12 -0.42
N GLN A 43 -13.07 -3.15 -0.61
CA GLN A 43 -13.84 -1.94 -0.89
C GLN A 43 -14.16 -1.20 0.41
N LEU A 44 -14.25 0.12 0.29
CA LEU A 44 -14.70 1.00 1.37
C LEU A 44 -15.93 1.77 0.90
N ALA A 45 -16.88 1.94 1.82
CA ALA A 45 -17.99 2.88 1.68
C ALA A 45 -17.55 4.32 2.06
N LEU A 46 -16.38 4.73 1.60
CA LEU A 46 -15.80 6.05 1.92
C LEU A 46 -15.98 6.99 0.74
N ASN A 47 -16.55 8.18 0.98
CA ASN A 47 -16.78 9.15 -0.10
C ASN A 47 -15.52 9.93 -0.45
N ASN A 48 -14.67 10.27 0.52
CA ASN A 48 -13.51 11.08 0.26
C ASN A 48 -12.29 10.53 1.03
N PRO A 49 -11.25 10.02 0.34
CA PRO A 49 -10.03 9.52 0.98
C PRO A 49 -9.36 10.55 1.90
N TRP A 50 -9.57 11.85 1.64
CA TRP A 50 -8.99 12.94 2.43
C TRP A 50 -9.56 13.08 3.84
N ASP A 51 -10.76 12.56 4.09
CA ASP A 51 -11.41 12.69 5.41
C ASP A 51 -10.57 12.02 6.51
N LEU A 52 -9.75 11.03 6.14
CA LEU A 52 -8.85 10.34 7.05
C LEU A 52 -7.59 11.13 7.44
N LEU A 53 -7.23 12.17 6.68
CA LEU A 53 -6.07 13.00 6.99
C LEU A 53 -6.19 13.69 8.34
N GLN A 54 -7.41 14.06 8.74
CA GLN A 54 -7.66 14.74 10.01
C GLN A 54 -7.34 13.86 11.23
N SER A 55 -7.30 12.54 11.03
CA SER A 55 -7.06 11.55 12.09
C SER A 55 -5.65 10.94 12.08
N SER A 56 -4.80 11.28 11.10
CA SER A 56 -3.52 10.61 10.91
C SER A 56 -2.35 11.34 11.57
N THR A 57 -1.65 10.65 12.48
CA THR A 57 -0.36 11.10 13.06
C THR A 57 0.86 10.47 12.38
N HIS A 58 0.66 9.62 11.36
CA HIS A 58 1.72 8.88 10.69
C HIS A 58 2.30 9.64 9.51
N ALA A 59 3.43 9.17 8.95
CA ALA A 59 3.86 9.62 7.63
C ALA A 59 2.77 9.31 6.60
N TRP A 60 2.51 10.25 5.69
CA TRP A 60 1.48 10.09 4.68
C TRP A 60 1.86 10.77 3.36
N SER A 61 1.23 10.31 2.29
CA SER A 61 1.32 10.90 0.96
C SER A 61 -0.06 10.95 0.33
N ALA A 62 -0.35 12.06 -0.35
CA ALA A 62 -1.61 12.36 -1.00
C ALA A 62 -1.36 12.64 -2.48
N TRP A 63 -2.23 12.16 -3.36
CA TRP A 63 -2.23 12.55 -4.77
C TRP A 63 -3.64 12.75 -5.34
N TYR A 64 -3.72 13.60 -6.35
CA TYR A 64 -4.89 13.79 -7.19
C TYR A 64 -4.43 13.87 -8.65
N ASP A 65 -5.01 13.04 -9.51
CA ASP A 65 -4.86 13.10 -10.95
C ASP A 65 -6.12 13.76 -11.54
N GLY A 66 -5.97 15.03 -11.94
CA GLY A 66 -7.07 15.81 -12.52
C GLY A 66 -7.50 15.34 -13.91
N HIS A 67 -6.70 14.53 -14.61
CA HIS A 67 -7.10 13.97 -15.90
C HIS A 67 -8.00 12.75 -15.74
N SER A 68 -7.61 11.81 -14.88
CA SER A 68 -8.38 10.59 -14.62
C SER A 68 -9.46 10.75 -13.53
N GLN A 69 -9.48 11.90 -12.85
CA GLN A 69 -10.30 12.16 -11.66
C GLN A 69 -10.11 11.06 -10.60
N GLU A 70 -8.84 10.74 -10.37
CA GLU A 70 -8.43 9.75 -9.39
C GLU A 70 -7.74 10.45 -8.23
N CYS A 71 -8.05 10.04 -7.02
CA CYS A 71 -7.41 10.56 -5.83
C CYS A 71 -7.01 9.42 -4.90
N GLY A 72 -6.03 9.67 -4.04
CA GLY A 72 -5.65 8.66 -3.08
C GLY A 72 -4.75 9.16 -1.97
N LEU A 73 -4.73 8.36 -0.92
CA LEU A 73 -4.03 8.62 0.32
C LEU A 73 -3.25 7.36 0.70
N ALA A 74 -1.97 7.53 1.02
CA ALA A 74 -1.09 6.49 1.53
C ALA A 74 -0.66 6.86 2.95
N LEU A 75 -0.84 5.95 3.90
CA LEU A 75 -0.60 6.12 5.33
C LEU A 75 0.39 5.07 5.85
N GLY A 76 1.30 5.51 6.72
CA GLY A 76 2.30 4.66 7.35
C GLY A 76 3.35 4.17 6.35
N SER A 77 4.30 3.37 6.84
CA SER A 77 5.35 2.79 6.03
C SER A 77 5.74 1.41 6.53
N SER A 78 5.43 0.39 5.74
CA SER A 78 5.80 -1.01 6.02
C SER A 78 7.24 -1.30 5.62
N HIS A 79 7.78 -0.49 4.70
CA HIS A 79 9.14 -0.60 4.21
C HIS A 79 9.59 0.74 3.60
N GLU A 80 10.78 1.21 3.97
CA GLU A 80 11.39 2.39 3.36
C GLU A 80 12.66 2.02 2.59
N LEU A 81 12.78 2.56 1.40
CA LEU A 81 13.99 2.61 0.61
C LEU A 81 14.47 4.06 0.57
N LYS A 82 15.60 4.31 1.24
CA LYS A 82 16.33 5.55 1.05
C LYS A 82 17.04 5.49 -0.30
N LEU A 83 16.80 6.49 -1.13
CA LEU A 83 17.56 6.70 -2.35
C LEU A 83 18.67 7.70 -2.04
N ASP A 84 19.88 7.41 -2.50
CA ASP A 84 20.95 8.39 -2.47
C ASP A 84 20.61 9.54 -3.42
N SER A 85 21.09 10.75 -3.13
CA SER A 85 20.84 11.96 -3.94
C SER A 85 21.17 11.76 -5.42
N ASP A 86 22.14 10.89 -5.69
CA ASP A 86 22.67 10.64 -7.03
C ASP A 86 21.94 9.49 -7.74
N THR A 87 20.95 8.87 -7.09
CA THR A 87 20.17 7.76 -7.65
C THR A 87 19.26 8.30 -8.75
N PRO A 88 19.48 7.95 -10.04
CA PRO A 88 18.64 8.42 -11.12
C PRO A 88 17.22 7.88 -10.98
N TYR A 89 16.23 8.64 -11.42
CA TYR A 89 14.81 8.26 -11.52
C TYR A 89 14.59 6.84 -12.11
N LYS A 90 15.44 6.44 -13.06
CA LYS A 90 15.40 5.11 -13.69
C LYS A 90 15.67 3.97 -12.71
N ILE A 91 16.60 4.13 -11.76
CA ILE A 91 16.93 3.09 -10.76
C ILE A 91 15.79 2.95 -9.75
N ALA A 92 15.20 4.07 -9.33
CA ALA A 92 14.00 4.06 -8.50
C ALA A 92 12.84 3.31 -9.17
N ARG A 93 12.59 3.54 -10.47
CA ARG A 93 11.57 2.81 -11.23
C ARG A 93 11.84 1.31 -11.29
N ILE A 94 13.11 0.91 -11.48
CA ILE A 94 13.51 -0.51 -11.46
C ILE A 94 13.25 -1.11 -10.07
N LYS A 95 13.64 -0.41 -9.00
CA LYS A 95 13.39 -0.87 -7.61
C LYS A 95 11.90 -1.02 -7.33
N SER A 96 11.06 -0.07 -7.74
CA SER A 96 9.60 -0.18 -7.62
C SER A 96 9.02 -1.33 -8.45
N SER A 97 9.58 -1.61 -9.63
CA SER A 97 9.19 -2.78 -10.44
C SER A 97 9.54 -4.09 -9.73
N GLY A 98 10.76 -4.18 -9.19
CA GLY A 98 11.18 -5.33 -8.39
C GLY A 98 10.25 -5.56 -7.20
N LEU A 99 9.96 -4.53 -6.41
CA LEU A 99 8.99 -4.64 -5.30
C LEU A 99 7.62 -5.15 -5.78
N ARG A 100 7.14 -4.70 -6.95
CA ARG A 100 5.87 -5.15 -7.52
C ARG A 100 5.88 -6.64 -7.85
N GLU A 101 6.97 -7.14 -8.42
CA GLU A 101 7.16 -8.57 -8.71
C GLU A 101 7.27 -9.42 -7.44
N HIS A 102 7.70 -8.81 -6.33
CA HIS A 102 7.77 -9.40 -5.00
C HIS A 102 6.52 -9.15 -4.15
N SER A 103 5.38 -8.91 -4.79
CA SER A 103 4.10 -8.70 -4.12
C SER A 103 3.02 -9.68 -4.58
N ILE A 104 2.22 -10.15 -3.62
CA ILE A 104 1.07 -11.00 -3.87
C ILE A 104 -0.17 -10.22 -3.49
N SER A 105 -1.13 -10.13 -4.40
CA SER A 105 -2.36 -9.40 -4.15
C SER A 105 -3.53 -10.35 -4.02
N LEU A 106 -4.29 -10.17 -2.94
CA LEU A 106 -5.63 -10.72 -2.76
C LEU A 106 -6.61 -9.58 -3.03
N SER A 107 -7.42 -9.69 -4.08
CA SER A 107 -8.27 -8.58 -4.52
C SER A 107 -9.58 -9.04 -5.15
N PRO A 108 -10.68 -8.29 -4.93
CA PRO A 108 -11.84 -8.33 -5.80
C PRO A 108 -11.54 -7.58 -7.12
N GLU A 109 -11.37 -8.35 -8.19
CA GLU A 109 -11.35 -7.88 -9.59
C GLU A 109 -10.10 -7.12 -10.11
N ASN A 110 -9.95 -7.10 -11.43
CA ASN A 110 -8.77 -6.74 -12.23
C ASN A 110 -8.21 -5.30 -12.08
N SER A 111 -8.61 -4.52 -11.08
CA SER A 111 -8.07 -3.17 -10.82
C SER A 111 -6.66 -3.18 -10.19
N VAL A 112 -6.17 -4.38 -9.81
CA VAL A 112 -4.90 -4.65 -9.10
C VAL A 112 -3.65 -4.03 -9.74
N ILE A 113 -3.63 -3.89 -11.07
CA ILE A 113 -2.46 -3.42 -11.83
C ILE A 113 -2.31 -1.88 -11.73
N ALA A 114 -3.40 -1.15 -11.47
CA ALA A 114 -3.37 0.31 -11.47
C ALA A 114 -2.78 0.90 -10.18
N LEU A 115 -2.94 0.22 -9.03
CA LEU A 115 -2.50 0.79 -7.76
C LEU A 115 -0.97 0.72 -7.60
N PRO A 116 -0.31 1.85 -7.29
CA PRO A 116 1.11 1.86 -6.99
C PRO A 116 1.38 1.04 -5.73
N LEU A 117 2.42 0.19 -5.76
CA LEU A 117 2.87 -0.53 -4.57
C LEU A 117 3.71 0.37 -3.66
N SER A 118 4.45 1.30 -4.26
CA SER A 118 5.36 2.18 -3.55
C SER A 118 5.02 3.64 -3.86
N MET A 119 5.09 4.48 -2.84
CA MET A 119 4.88 5.92 -2.93
C MET A 119 6.17 6.64 -2.54
N GLY A 120 6.35 7.86 -3.03
CA GLY A 120 7.55 8.64 -2.72
C GLY A 120 7.79 9.72 -3.76
N GLY A 121 8.73 10.60 -3.45
CA GLY A 121 9.14 11.66 -4.35
C GLY A 121 10.65 11.91 -4.27
N PHE A 122 11.14 12.57 -5.31
CA PHE A 122 12.49 13.10 -5.35
C PHE A 122 12.47 14.51 -4.78
N SER A 123 13.42 14.81 -3.91
CA SER A 123 13.65 16.20 -3.53
C SER A 123 14.27 16.92 -4.72
N PHE A 124 13.55 17.86 -5.31
CA PHE A 124 14.21 18.99 -5.95
C PHE A 124 14.72 19.88 -4.82
N GLU A 125 15.94 20.42 -4.90
CA GLU A 125 16.52 21.33 -3.91
C GLU A 125 15.68 22.62 -3.80
N ALA A 126 14.52 22.53 -3.14
CA ALA A 126 13.77 23.66 -2.65
C ALA A 126 14.02 23.70 -1.15
N SER A 127 14.79 24.71 -0.76
CA SER A 127 15.27 24.99 0.59
C SER A 127 14.29 24.58 1.71
N HIS A 128 14.75 23.62 2.51
CA HIS A 128 14.12 23.18 3.75
C HIS A 128 13.81 24.37 4.67
N SER A 129 12.54 24.70 4.88
CA SER A 129 12.18 25.62 5.97
C SER A 129 10.94 25.24 6.79
N SER A 130 10.07 24.33 6.36
CA SER A 130 9.17 23.64 7.29
C SER A 130 8.60 22.37 6.66
N MET A 131 8.92 21.19 7.21
CA MET A 131 8.47 19.91 6.64
C MET A 131 7.73 19.05 7.67
N SER A 132 6.75 19.65 8.33
CA SER A 132 5.65 18.91 8.97
C SER A 132 4.41 19.04 8.06
N GLY A 133 4.22 18.08 7.15
CA GLY A 133 3.11 18.13 6.20
C GLY A 133 3.16 17.06 5.10
N PRO A 134 2.15 17.05 4.19
CA PRO A 134 1.97 16.09 3.08
C PRO A 134 3.24 15.82 2.27
N TRP A 135 4.04 16.88 2.15
CA TRP A 135 5.18 16.98 1.26
C TRP A 135 6.44 16.34 1.83
N SER A 136 6.48 16.00 3.13
CA SER A 136 7.65 15.41 3.79
C SER A 136 8.04 14.03 3.24
N ALA A 137 7.08 13.29 2.68
CA ALA A 137 7.30 12.02 2.00
C ALA A 137 7.87 12.21 0.57
N TRP A 138 7.62 13.36 -0.06
CA TRP A 138 8.06 13.67 -1.42
C TRP A 138 9.47 14.30 -1.47
N SER A 139 9.94 14.84 -0.36
CA SER A 139 11.09 15.75 -0.30
C SER A 139 12.37 15.14 0.28
N ARG A 140 12.45 13.82 0.41
CA ARG A 140 13.57 13.16 1.10
C ARG A 140 14.31 12.11 0.29
N ASN A 141 14.09 12.04 -1.03
CA ASN A 141 14.59 10.93 -1.86
C ASN A 141 14.22 9.58 -1.24
N ARG A 142 12.96 9.45 -0.83
CA ARG A 142 12.45 8.24 -0.17
C ARG A 142 11.36 7.63 -1.01
N ILE A 143 11.44 6.32 -1.17
CA ILE A 143 10.35 5.50 -1.65
C ILE A 143 9.94 4.60 -0.50
N PHE A 144 8.65 4.47 -0.25
CA PHE A 144 8.13 3.61 0.78
C PHE A 144 6.95 2.80 0.29
N VAL A 145 6.77 1.60 0.86
CA VAL A 145 5.58 0.80 0.68
C VAL A 145 4.64 1.16 1.83
N PRO A 146 3.52 1.86 1.58
CA PRO A 146 2.64 2.29 2.65
C PRO A 146 2.01 1.08 3.34
N GLU A 147 1.77 1.17 4.64
CA GLU A 147 1.02 0.12 5.36
C GLU A 147 -0.42 0.06 4.88
N PHE A 148 -1.00 1.24 4.62
CA PHE A 148 -2.38 1.38 4.20
C PHE A 148 -2.48 2.41 3.07
N MET A 149 -3.21 2.08 2.03
CA MET A 149 -3.47 2.96 0.91
C MET A 149 -4.96 2.96 0.59
N ILE A 150 -5.50 4.12 0.26
CA ILE A 150 -6.85 4.29 -0.24
C ILE A 150 -6.76 5.00 -1.57
N TRP A 151 -7.57 4.55 -2.51
CA TRP A 151 -7.70 5.14 -3.83
C TRP A 151 -9.17 5.21 -4.21
N ARG A 152 -9.57 6.35 -4.76
CA ARG A 152 -10.90 6.57 -5.30
C ARG A 152 -10.78 6.97 -6.76
N LYS A 153 -11.63 6.36 -7.58
CA LYS A 153 -11.82 6.75 -8.97
C LYS A 153 -13.24 7.30 -9.11
N GLU A 154 -13.35 8.60 -9.37
CA GLU A 154 -14.65 9.29 -9.38
C GLU A 154 -15.60 8.70 -10.44
N SER A 155 -15.08 8.38 -11.62
CA SER A 155 -15.85 7.78 -12.72
C SER A 155 -16.47 6.41 -12.38
N LEU A 156 -15.90 5.67 -11.42
CA LEU A 156 -16.43 4.38 -10.96
C LEU A 156 -17.24 4.52 -9.66
N ASN A 157 -17.28 5.71 -9.07
CA ASN A 157 -17.78 5.95 -7.71
C ASN A 157 -17.36 4.85 -6.72
N SER A 158 -16.11 4.42 -6.84
CA SER A 158 -15.58 3.28 -6.09
C SER A 158 -14.34 3.71 -5.32
N THR A 159 -14.27 3.28 -4.07
CA THR A 159 -13.12 3.49 -3.20
C THR A 159 -12.55 2.14 -2.78
N VAL A 160 -11.28 1.94 -3.11
CA VAL A 160 -10.52 0.73 -2.84
C VAL A 160 -9.48 1.04 -1.78
N ALA A 161 -9.42 0.19 -0.77
CA ALA A 161 -8.37 0.15 0.22
C ALA A 161 -7.40 -0.99 -0.06
N VAL A 162 -6.13 -0.78 0.29
CA VAL A 162 -5.07 -1.77 0.23
C VAL A 162 -4.30 -1.73 1.54
N LEU A 163 -4.19 -2.88 2.20
CA LEU A 163 -3.24 -3.10 3.27
C LEU A 163 -2.04 -3.86 2.73
N ASN A 164 -0.84 -3.35 2.99
CA ASN A 164 0.40 -4.03 2.64
C ASN A 164 1.05 -4.59 3.91
N PHE A 165 1.29 -5.90 3.91
CA PHE A 165 1.96 -6.61 4.99
C PHE A 165 3.32 -7.08 4.52
N LEU A 166 4.36 -6.72 5.25
CA LEU A 166 5.71 -7.23 5.03
C LEU A 166 5.76 -8.70 5.46
N VAL A 167 6.25 -9.56 4.56
CA VAL A 167 6.50 -10.98 4.81
C VAL A 167 7.98 -11.25 4.61
N SER A 168 8.62 -11.82 5.63
CA SER A 168 10.05 -12.12 5.63
C SER A 168 10.33 -13.56 6.06
N ASP A 169 11.56 -13.99 5.86
CA ASP A 169 12.09 -15.24 6.41
C ASP A 169 12.05 -15.29 7.94
N LYS A 170 12.18 -14.12 8.58
CA LYS A 170 12.17 -13.94 10.05
C LYS A 170 10.77 -13.82 10.67
N GLY A 171 9.74 -13.64 9.85
CA GLY A 171 8.38 -13.47 10.35
C GLY A 171 7.39 -13.02 9.28
N ALA A 172 6.15 -13.46 9.46
CA ALA A 172 4.97 -13.06 8.70
C ALA A 172 3.85 -12.74 9.72
N PRO A 173 2.92 -11.83 9.41
CA PRO A 173 1.73 -11.68 10.24
C PRO A 173 0.93 -12.99 10.25
N SER A 174 0.28 -13.27 11.37
CA SER A 174 -0.72 -14.33 11.45
C SER A 174 -1.96 -13.97 10.63
N VAL A 175 -2.72 -14.99 10.22
CA VAL A 175 -4.02 -14.81 9.54
C VAL A 175 -4.94 -13.90 10.37
N GLN A 176 -4.98 -14.10 11.70
CA GLN A 176 -5.79 -13.29 12.60
C GLN A 176 -5.36 -11.81 12.59
N GLN A 177 -4.05 -11.52 12.57
CA GLN A 177 -3.57 -10.14 12.47
C GLN A 177 -3.98 -9.47 11.15
N VAL A 178 -3.88 -10.20 10.03
CA VAL A 178 -4.30 -9.70 8.73
C VAL A 178 -5.80 -9.40 8.71
N MET A 179 -6.63 -10.35 9.14
CA MET A 179 -8.09 -10.21 9.11
C MET A 179 -8.58 -9.11 10.07
N SER A 180 -8.02 -9.04 11.28
CA SER A 180 -8.34 -7.98 12.25
C SER A 180 -7.96 -6.59 11.72
N ALA A 181 -6.82 -6.46 11.03
CA ALA A 181 -6.42 -5.18 10.45
C ALA A 181 -7.37 -4.73 9.33
N VAL A 182 -7.86 -5.66 8.49
CA VAL A 182 -8.88 -5.36 7.47
C VAL A 182 -10.17 -4.87 8.14
N GLU A 183 -10.67 -5.60 9.13
CA GLU A 183 -11.91 -5.25 9.85
C GLU A 183 -11.80 -3.89 10.55
N GLN A 184 -10.67 -3.64 11.23
CA GLN A 184 -10.41 -2.37 11.90
C GLN A 184 -10.43 -1.20 10.91
N ARG A 185 -9.80 -1.34 9.74
CA ARG A 185 -9.78 -0.27 8.73
C ARG A 185 -11.14 -0.08 8.07
N ARG A 186 -11.89 -1.15 7.81
CA ARG A 186 -13.29 -1.04 7.34
C ARG A 186 -14.13 -0.24 8.32
N THR A 187 -14.03 -0.55 9.61
CA THR A 187 -14.76 0.15 10.68
C THR A 187 -14.34 1.63 10.74
N GLN A 188 -13.03 1.92 10.74
CA GLN A 188 -12.52 3.29 10.80
C GLN A 188 -12.98 4.14 9.62
N CYS A 189 -13.12 3.56 8.43
CA CYS A 189 -13.49 4.30 7.22
C CYS A 189 -15.00 4.33 6.95
N SER A 190 -15.81 3.74 7.83
CA SER A 190 -17.29 3.73 7.74
C SER A 190 -17.96 4.61 8.79
N ALA A 191 -17.19 5.15 9.74
CA ALA A 191 -17.63 6.06 10.80
C ALA A 191 -17.42 7.53 10.39
#